data_AF-A0A177L0V5-F1
#
_entry.id   AF-A0A177L0V5-F1
#
_cell.length_a   1.000
_cell.length_b   1.000
_cell.length_c   1.000
_cell.angle_alpha   90.00
_cell.angle_beta   90.00
_cell.angle_gamma   90.00
#
_symmetry.space_group_name_H-M   'P 1'
#
loop_
_entity.id
_entity.type
_entity.pdbx_description
1 polymer ?
#
loop_
_entity_poly.entity_id
_entity_poly.type
_entity_poly.pdbx_seq_one_letter_code
_entity_poly.pdbx_strand_id
1 'polypeptide(L)' 'MLGFGNFLYFPEDKSEYIPATISMSVFVLMAVAAFYFIKRVSKKEEQKTKQFEEQISKMNKQNKG' A
#
# COMPACT_ATOMS: atom_id res chain seq x y z
N MET A 1 27.90 -2.97 29.89
CA MET A 1 26.86 -2.02 30.33
C MET A 1 26.16 -1.53 29.07
N LEU A 2 24.96 -2.05 28.77
CA LEU A 2 24.23 -1.70 27.54
C LEU A 2 23.58 -0.32 27.75
N GLY A 3 24.26 0.73 27.29
CA GLY A 3 23.83 2.11 27.43
C GLY A 3 22.75 2.47 26.40
N PHE A 4 21.49 2.53 26.85
CA PHE A 4 20.38 3.13 26.12
C PHE A 4 20.47 4.67 26.02
N GLY A 5 21.58 5.29 26.45
CA GLY A 5 21.76 6.74 26.55
C GLY A 5 22.12 7.47 25.26
N ASN A 6 22.59 6.78 24.22
CA ASN A 6 22.99 7.41 22.96
C ASN A 6 21.87 7.41 21.89
N PHE A 7 20.65 6.99 22.23
CA PHE A 7 19.58 6.86 21.23
C PHE A 7 18.95 8.20 20.81
N LEU A 8 19.12 9.26 21.60
CA LEU A 8 18.67 10.62 21.29
C LEU A 8 19.86 11.56 21.05
N TYR A 9 20.81 11.13 20.20
CA TYR A 9 21.79 12.06 19.64
C TYR A 9 21.08 12.92 18.58
N PHE A 10 20.84 14.18 18.93
CA PHE A 10 20.36 15.17 17.98
C PHE A 10 21.57 15.93 17.45
N PRO A 11 21.97 15.71 16.19
CA PRO A 11 23.06 16.49 15.63
C PRO A 11 22.73 17.99 15.65
N GLU A 12 23.74 18.77 16.05
CA GLU A 12 23.70 20.23 16.08
C GLU A 12 23.56 20.79 14.66
N ASP A 13 24.26 20.17 13.70
CA ASP A 13 24.14 20.49 12.28
C ASP A 13 22.97 19.71 11.64
N LYS A 14 22.04 20.44 11.01
CA LYS A 14 20.86 19.84 10.37
C LYS A 14 21.21 18.97 9.17
N SER A 15 22.40 19.13 8.59
CA SER A 15 22.89 18.36 7.45
C SER A 15 23.06 16.88 7.79
N GLU A 16 23.30 16.54 9.06
CA GLU A 16 23.41 15.15 9.51
C GLU A 16 22.08 14.38 9.46
N TYR A 17 20.92 15.07 9.38
CA TYR A 17 19.61 14.42 9.17
C TYR A 17 19.26 14.15 7.69
N ILE A 18 20.07 14.65 6.74
CA ILE A 18 19.83 14.46 5.30
C ILE A 18 19.73 12.96 4.94
N PRO A 19 20.64 12.08 5.40
CA PRO A 19 20.55 10.65 5.11
C PRO A 19 19.23 10.03 5.61
N ALA A 20 18.80 10.37 6.83
CA ALA A 20 17.53 9.89 7.39
C ALA A 20 16.32 10.36 6.56
N THR A 21 16.34 11.62 6.11
CA THR A 21 15.28 12.20 5.28
C THR A 21 15.20 11.50 3.92
N ILE A 22 16.33 11.19 3.30
CA ILE A 22 16.39 10.45 2.03
C ILE A 22 15.84 9.04 2.23
N SER A 23 16.29 8.31 3.25
CA SER A 23 15.79 6.96 3.55
C SER A 23 14.28 6.96 3.80
N MET A 24 13.79 7.88 4.65
CA MET A 24 12.35 8.03 4.91
C MET A 24 11.58 8.30 3.62
N SER A 25 12.08 9.21 2.78
CA SER A 25 11.43 9.56 1.51
C SER A 25 11.32 8.34 0.59
N VAL A 26 12.37 7.53 0.48
CA VAL A 26 12.36 6.30 -0.33
C VAL A 26 11.30 5.31 0.18
N PHE A 27 11.22 5.09 1.50
CA PHE A 27 10.20 4.21 2.08
C PHE A 27 8.79 4.72 1.85
N VAL A 28 8.54 6.02 2.03
CA VAL A 28 7.24 6.64 1.79
C VAL A 28 6.85 6.49 0.31
N LEU A 29 7.76 6.77 -0.61
CA LEU A 29 7.51 6.61 -2.05
C LEU A 29 7.16 5.16 -2.40
N MET A 30 7.90 4.19 -1.84
CA MET A 30 7.60 2.77 -2.04
C MET A 30 6.24 2.37 -1.46
N ALA A 31 5.90 2.84 -0.26
CA ALA A 31 4.60 2.55 0.37
C ALA A 31 3.44 3.11 -0.46
N VAL A 32 3.57 4.35 -0.95
CA VAL A 32 2.59 4.99 -1.83
C VAL A 32 2.47 4.21 -3.15
N ALA A 33 3.58 3.83 -3.76
CA ALA A 33 3.58 3.03 -4.99
C ALA A 33 2.90 1.66 -4.79
N ALA A 34 3.22 0.96 -3.70
CA ALA A 34 2.59 -0.30 -3.34
C ALA A 34 1.07 -0.15 -3.14
N PHE A 35 0.65 0.89 -2.42
CA PHE A 35 -0.77 1.19 -2.21
C PHE A 35 -1.51 1.42 -3.54
N TYR A 36 -0.92 2.20 -4.45
CA TYR A 36 -1.49 2.41 -5.79
C TYR A 36 -1.54 1.12 -6.61
N PHE A 37 -0.49 0.29 -6.53
CA PHE A 37 -0.45 -1.00 -7.22
C PHE A 37 -1.58 -1.93 -6.74
N ILE A 38 -1.72 -2.10 -5.43
CA ILE A 38 -2.78 -2.92 -4.82
C ILE A 38 -4.15 -2.39 -5.24
N LYS A 39 -4.40 -1.09 -5.11
CA LYS A 39 -5.68 -0.47 -5.51
C LYS A 39 -6.02 -0.73 -6.97
N ARG A 40 -5.03 -0.69 -7.87
CA ARG A 40 -5.25 -0.96 -9.30
C ARG A 40 -5.62 -2.43 -9.54
N VAL A 41 -4.96 -3.36 -8.85
CA VAL A 41 -5.26 -4.79 -8.95
C VAL A 41 -6.66 -5.07 -8.40
N SER A 42 -6.99 -4.55 -7.21
CA SER A 42 -8.31 -4.75 -6.58
C SER A 42 -9.45 -4.28 -7.47
N LYS A 43 -9.30 -3.13 -8.16
CA LYS A 43 -10.33 -2.65 -9.11
C LYS A 43 -10.57 -3.59 -10.29
N LYS A 44 -9.51 -4.23 -10.80
CA LYS A 44 -9.64 -5.20 -11.90
C LYS A 44 -10.37 -6.46 -11.44
N GLU A 45 -10.04 -6.94 -10.25
CA GLU A 45 -10.70 -8.12 -9.67
C GLU A 45 -12.17 -7.83 -9.37
N GLU A 46 -12.49 -6.66 -8.80
CA GLU A 46 -13.88 -6.23 -8.54
C GLU A 46 -14.73 -6.24 -9.82
N GLN A 47 -14.19 -5.73 -10.93
CA GLN A 47 -14.91 -5.72 -12.22
C GLN A 47 -15.18 -7.14 -12.74
N LYS A 48 -14.20 -8.05 -12.62
CA LYS A 48 -14.39 -9.46 -13.03
C LYS A 48 -15.45 -10.15 -12.17
N THR A 49 -15.42 -9.94 -10.85
CA THR A 49 -16.41 -10.51 -9.93
C THR A 49 -17.82 -10.03 -10.28
N LYS A 50 -18.01 -8.73 -10.52
CA LYS A 50 -19.31 -8.17 -10.95
C LYS A 50 -19.85 -8.81 -12.22
N GLN A 51 -19.00 -8.97 -13.24
CA GLN A 51 -19.39 -9.63 -14.50
C GLN A 51 -19.78 -11.09 -14.29
N PHE A 52 -19.11 -11.80 -13.38
CA PHE A 52 -19.41 -13.18 -13.06
C PHE A 52 -20.73 -13.32 -12.31
N GLU A 53 -20.97 -12.45 -11.30
CA GLU A 53 -22.24 -12.38 -10.57
C GLU A 53 -23.42 -12.08 -11.50
N GLU A 54 -23.25 -11.13 -12.43
CA GLU A 54 -24.28 -10.82 -13.43
C GLU A 54 -24.62 -12.03 -14.30
N GLN A 55 -23.62 -12.78 -14.76
CA GLN A 55 -23.83 -13.99 -15.58
C GLN A 55 -24.57 -15.08 -14.80
N ILE A 56 -24.18 -15.34 -13.55
CA ILE A 56 -24.87 -16.31 -12.69
C ILE A 56 -26.31 -15.85 -12.44
N SER A 57 -26.54 -14.56 -12.19
CA SER A 57 -27.88 -14.03 -11.95
C SER A 57 -28.81 -14.20 -13.17
N LYS A 58 -28.28 -14.01 -14.38
CA LYS A 58 -29.01 -14.21 -15.64
C LYS A 58 -29.34 -15.69 -15.85
N MET A 59 -28.37 -16.58 -15.65
CA MET A 59 -28.58 -18.03 -15.75
C MET A 59 -29.62 -18.54 -14.73
N ASN A 60 -29.56 -18.06 -13.49
CA ASN A 60 -30.52 -18.42 -12.45
C ASN A 60 -31.95 -17.91 -12.72
N LYS A 61 -32.08 -16.72 -13.35
CA LYS A 61 -33.38 -16.21 -13.80
C LYS A 61 -33.95 -17.05 -14.96
N GLN A 62 -33.11 -17.47 -15.89
CA GLN A 62 -33.52 -18.28 -17.03
C GLN A 62 -33.94 -19.71 -16.63
N ASN A 63 -33.26 -20.33 -15.65
CA ASN A 63 -33.62 -21.66 -15.14
C ASN A 63 -34.87 -21.68 -14.24
N LYS A 64 -35.39 -20.51 -13.83
CA LYS A 64 -36.59 -20.40 -12.99
C LYS A 64 -37.85 -19.97 -13.77
N GLY A 65 -37.73 -19.78 -15.09
CA GLY A 65 -38.85 -19.45 -15.98
C GLY A 65 -39.36 -20.66 -16.75
#